data_AF-A0AA88H6F1-F1
#
_entry.id   AF-A0AA88H6F1-F1
#
_cell.length_a   1.000
_cell.length_b   1.000
_cell.length_c   1.000
_cell.angle_alpha   90.00
_cell.angle_beta   90.00
_cell.angle_gamma   90.00
#
_symmetry.space_group_name_H-M   'P 1'
#
loop_
_entity.id
_entity.type
_entity.pdbx_description
1 polymer ?
#
loop_
_entity_poly.entity_id
_entity_poly.type
_entity_poly.pdbx_seq_one_letter_code
_entity_poly.pdbx_strand_id
1 'polypeptide(L)'
;MRRERPPSESPVTSRPQKKMRRNIVPSSSVCYDSLAHWPEIFDERQRCKFCAKYAYTFVKCLKCNMHLCLAKGKNCFKTYNSNA
;
A
#
# COMPACT_ATOMS: atom_id res chain seq x y z
N MET A 1 62.15 -35.89 1.74
CA MET A 1 62.09 -34.68 2.60
C MET A 1 61.32 -33.59 1.87
N ARG A 2 60.17 -33.17 2.42
CA ARG A 2 59.39 -32.03 1.88
C ARG A 2 60.11 -30.74 2.22
N ARG A 3 60.34 -29.86 1.25
CA ARG A 3 60.65 -28.45 1.50
C ARG A 3 59.36 -27.67 1.25
N GLU A 4 58.68 -27.34 2.34
CA GLU A 4 57.48 -26.51 2.34
C GLU A 4 57.84 -25.10 1.83
N ARG A 5 57.01 -24.55 0.93
CA ARG A 5 57.16 -23.19 0.40
C ARG A 5 56.61 -22.18 1.42
N PRO A 6 57.32 -21.11 1.77
CA PRO A 6 56.80 -20.09 2.69
C PRO A 6 55.56 -19.41 2.08
N PRO A 7 54.58 -18.96 2.89
CA PRO A 7 53.46 -18.19 2.37
C PRO A 7 53.98 -16.83 1.89
N SER A 8 53.81 -16.54 0.61
CA SER A 8 53.95 -15.17 0.10
C SER A 8 52.77 -14.37 0.65
N GLU A 9 53.04 -13.50 1.63
CA GLU A 9 52.10 -12.48 2.07
C GLU A 9 51.61 -11.70 0.85
N SER A 10 50.34 -11.93 0.50
CA SER A 10 49.67 -11.24 -0.59
C SER A 10 48.92 -10.07 0.04
N PRO A 11 49.12 -8.80 -0.39
CA PRO A 11 48.34 -7.70 0.15
C PRO A 11 46.88 -7.93 -0.27
N VAL A 12 46.00 -8.17 0.70
CA VAL A 12 44.56 -8.28 0.50
C VAL A 12 44.05 -6.91 0.07
N THR A 13 44.08 -6.64 -1.24
CA THR A 13 43.42 -5.49 -1.81
C THR A 13 41.92 -5.78 -1.78
N SER A 14 41.22 -5.23 -0.79
CA SER A 14 39.78 -5.38 -0.63
C SER A 14 39.08 -4.73 -1.82
N ARG A 15 38.50 -5.56 -2.71
CA ARG A 15 37.62 -5.09 -3.78
C ARG A 15 36.41 -4.40 -3.14
N PRO A 16 36.03 -3.16 -3.54
CA PRO A 16 34.85 -2.52 -2.99
C PRO A 16 33.62 -3.34 -3.41
N GLN A 17 32.95 -3.93 -2.41
CA GLN A 17 31.72 -4.68 -2.64
C GLN A 17 30.69 -3.73 -3.25
N LYS A 18 30.23 -4.04 -4.46
CA LYS A 18 29.09 -3.34 -5.09
C LYS A 18 27.92 -3.45 -4.10
N LYS A 19 27.50 -2.32 -3.53
CA LYS A 19 26.30 -2.25 -2.67
C LYS A 19 25.11 -2.67 -3.52
N MET A 20 24.72 -3.94 -3.42
CA MET A 20 23.48 -4.44 -3.99
C MET A 20 22.36 -3.58 -3.41
N ARG A 21 21.66 -2.82 -4.27
CA ARG A 21 20.47 -2.09 -3.84
C ARG A 21 19.45 -3.15 -3.42
N ARG A 22 19.32 -3.37 -2.11
CA ARG A 22 18.25 -4.23 -1.58
C ARG A 22 16.94 -3.55 -1.95
N ASN A 23 16.18 -4.15 -2.85
CA ASN A 23 14.77 -3.79 -3.00
C ASN A 23 14.14 -4.05 -1.62
N ILE A 24 13.77 -2.98 -0.92
CA ILE A 24 13.00 -3.08 0.31
C ILE A 24 11.60 -3.48 -0.13
N VAL A 25 11.42 -4.77 -0.37
CA VAL A 25 10.10 -5.34 -0.57
C VAL A 25 9.45 -5.32 0.81
N PRO A 26 8.31 -4.61 0.99
CA PRO A 26 7.59 -4.65 2.26
C PRO A 26 7.31 -6.12 2.63
N SER A 27 7.39 -6.45 3.91
CA SER A 27 7.15 -7.81 4.38
C SER A 27 5.76 -8.29 3.93
N SER A 28 5.59 -9.58 3.69
CA SER A 28 4.30 -10.15 3.27
C SER A 28 3.15 -9.78 4.21
N SER A 29 3.44 -9.57 5.51
CA SER A 29 2.50 -9.06 6.51
C SER A 29 2.01 -7.63 6.27
N VAL A 30 2.77 -6.78 5.58
CA VAL A 30 2.42 -5.40 5.19
C VAL A 30 1.69 -5.36 3.85
N CYS A 31 1.80 -6.41 3.03
CA CYS A 31 1.16 -6.50 1.72
C CYS A 31 -0.30 -6.99 1.76
N TYR A 32 -0.82 -7.38 2.92
CA TYR A 32 -2.25 -7.61 3.08
C TYR A 32 -2.93 -6.28 3.39
N ASP A 33 -3.18 -5.49 2.35
CA ASP A 33 -4.13 -4.39 2.44
C ASP A 33 -5.51 -5.03 2.65
N SER A 34 -5.90 -5.18 3.91
CA SER A 34 -7.13 -5.80 4.37
C SER A 34 -8.30 -5.17 3.62
N LEU A 35 -8.88 -5.86 2.63
CA LEU A 35 -9.98 -5.43 1.74
C LEU A 35 -10.43 -4.00 2.05
N ALA A 36 -9.67 -3.03 1.54
CA ALA A 36 -9.85 -1.63 1.90
C ALA A 36 -11.22 -1.16 1.40
N HIS A 37 -11.75 -0.12 2.01
CA HIS A 37 -13.00 0.47 1.55
C HIS A 37 -12.78 1.12 0.18
N TRP A 38 -13.03 0.39 -0.91
CA TRP A 38 -12.86 0.88 -2.27
C TRP A 38 -14.10 1.63 -2.76
N PRO A 39 -13.95 2.87 -3.25
CA PRO A 39 -15.02 3.58 -3.92
C PRO A 39 -15.13 3.11 -5.37
N GLU A 40 -16.33 2.75 -5.79
CA GLU A 40 -16.65 2.41 -7.17
C GLU A 40 -17.84 3.24 -7.65
N ILE A 41 -17.85 3.56 -8.95
CA ILE A 41 -18.92 4.33 -9.59
C ILE A 41 -19.93 3.34 -10.16
N PHE A 42 -21.19 3.49 -9.77
CA PHE A 42 -22.33 2.72 -10.26
C PHE A 42 -23.23 3.57 -11.13
N ASP A 43 -23.98 2.94 -12.04
CA ASP A 43 -24.94 3.63 -12.91
C ASP A 43 -26.14 4.18 -12.13
N GLU A 44 -26.52 3.51 -11.05
CA GLU A 44 -27.66 3.90 -10.23
C GLU A 44 -27.31 5.02 -9.26
N ARG A 45 -28.04 6.13 -9.40
CA ARG A 45 -27.90 7.26 -8.48
C ARG A 45 -28.71 7.04 -7.21
N GLN A 46 -28.04 6.88 -6.08
CA GLN A 46 -28.70 6.66 -4.79
C GLN A 46 -28.40 7.78 -3.79
N ARG A 47 -29.20 7.87 -2.73
CA ARG A 47 -28.95 8.84 -1.65
C ARG A 47 -27.77 8.39 -0.79
N CYS A 48 -26.92 9.34 -0.43
CA CYS A 48 -25.87 9.11 0.54
C CYS A 48 -26.47 8.68 1.88
N LYS A 49 -25.99 7.56 2.45
CA LYS A 49 -26.46 7.08 3.76
C LYS A 49 -25.95 7.92 4.92
N PHE A 50 -24.83 8.62 4.74
CA PHE A 50 -24.18 9.36 5.82
C PHE A 50 -24.69 10.80 5.99
N CYS A 51 -25.17 11.44 4.92
CA CYS A 51 -25.70 12.79 5.01
C CYS A 51 -27.19 12.83 4.69
N ALA A 52 -27.99 13.31 5.65
CA ALA A 52 -29.44 13.42 5.51
C ALA A 52 -29.88 14.48 4.48
N LYS A 53 -28.98 15.40 4.09
CA LYS A 53 -29.26 16.48 3.15
C LYS A 53 -29.14 16.02 1.69
N TYR A 54 -30.17 15.36 1.16
CA TYR A 54 -30.49 15.16 -0.28
C TYR A 54 -29.33 14.91 -1.26
N ALA A 55 -28.18 14.42 -0.78
CA ALA A 55 -27.00 14.30 -1.60
C ALA A 55 -27.08 12.95 -2.31
N TYR A 56 -27.34 13.03 -3.61
CA TYR A 56 -27.29 11.88 -4.47
C TYR A 56 -25.85 11.61 -4.89
N THR A 57 -25.49 10.33 -4.98
CA THR A 57 -24.15 9.90 -5.38
C THR A 57 -24.22 8.62 -6.20
N PHE A 58 -23.28 8.50 -7.12
CA PHE A 58 -23.01 7.30 -7.88
C PHE A 58 -21.90 6.46 -7.23
N VAL A 59 -21.28 6.98 -6.16
CA VAL A 59 -20.15 6.32 -5.52
C VAL A 59 -20.65 5.39 -4.42
N LYS A 60 -20.30 4.12 -4.52
CA LYS A 60 -20.62 3.07 -3.58
C LYS A 60 -19.33 2.45 -3.05
N CYS A 61 -19.30 2.16 -1.75
CA CYS A 61 -18.24 1.35 -1.17
C CYS A 61 -18.51 -0.13 -1.45
N LEU A 62 -17.55 -0.83 -2.07
CA LEU A 62 -17.67 -2.27 -2.35
C LEU A 62 -17.76 -3.12 -1.07
N LYS A 63 -16.96 -2.79 -0.06
CA LYS A 63 -16.92 -3.53 1.22
C LYS A 63 -18.22 -3.38 2.01
N CYS A 64 -18.74 -2.15 2.10
CA CYS A 64 -19.90 -1.85 2.93
C CYS A 64 -21.23 -1.90 2.18
N ASN A 65 -21.18 -1.96 0.84
CA ASN A 65 -22.35 -1.84 -0.03
C ASN A 65 -23.20 -0.58 0.25
N MET A 66 -22.54 0.56 0.49
CA MET A 66 -23.20 1.82 0.83
C MET A 66 -22.81 2.96 -0.08
N HIS A 67 -23.81 3.75 -0.46
CA HIS A 67 -23.64 4.96 -1.25
C HIS A 67 -23.19 6.11 -0.35
N LEU A 68 -22.05 6.71 -0.69
CA LEU A 68 -21.38 7.74 0.11
C LEU A 68 -20.86 8.85 -0.81
N CYS A 69 -21.08 10.10 -0.43
CA CYS A 69 -20.60 11.23 -1.23
C CYS A 69 -19.07 11.28 -1.29
N LEU A 70 -18.56 11.47 -2.51
CA LEU A 70 -17.17 11.76 -2.81
C LEU A 70 -17.09 13.03 -3.66
N ALA A 71 -17.20 14.20 -3.04
CA ALA A 71 -17.18 15.49 -3.71
C ALA A 71 -16.16 16.45 -3.08
N LYS A 72 -15.71 17.45 -3.86
CA LYS A 72 -14.85 18.53 -3.34
C LYS A 72 -15.60 19.30 -2.24
N GLY A 73 -15.05 19.30 -1.03
CA GLY A 73 -15.64 19.95 0.15
C GLY A 73 -16.60 19.09 0.99
N LYS A 74 -17.07 17.94 0.48
CA LYS A 74 -17.90 16.98 1.24
C LYS A 74 -17.54 15.55 0.86
N ASN A 75 -16.77 14.89 1.73
CA ASN A 75 -16.29 13.52 1.53
C ASN A 75 -16.80 12.60 2.64
N CYS A 76 -18.07 12.18 2.52
CA CYS A 76 -18.69 11.24 3.43
C CYS A 76 -18.04 9.85 3.34
N PHE A 77 -17.45 9.51 2.18
CA PHE A 77 -16.72 8.26 2.00
C PHE A 77 -15.54 8.16 2.97
N LYS A 78 -14.70 9.20 3.04
CA LYS A 78 -13.59 9.26 3.99
C LYS A 78 -14.08 9.19 5.44
N THR A 79 -15.03 10.04 5.81
CA THR A 79 -15.52 10.11 7.20
C THR A 79 -16.11 8.78 7.70
N TYR A 80 -16.84 8.06 6.85
CA TYR A 80 -17.40 6.77 7.22
C TYR A 80 -16.32 5.70 7.39
N ASN A 81 -15.38 5.62 6.44
CA ASN A 81 -14.35 4.57 6.44
C ASN A 81 -13.18 4.84 7.38
N SER A 82 -13.02 6.07 7.89
CA SER A 82 -11.99 6.42 8.88
C SER A 82 -12.36 6.05 10.33
N ASN A 83 -13.62 5.67 10.58
CA ASN A 83 -14.12 5.28 11.91
C ASN A 83 -14.51 3.79 11.98
N ALA A 84 -14.11 2.98 10.99
CA ALA A 84 -14.43 1.56 10.87
C ALA A 84 -13.25 0.67 11.29
#